data_AF-A0AAV8HPH3-F1
#
_entry.id   AF-A0AAV8HPH3-F1
#
_cell.length_a   1.000
_cell.length_b   1.000
_cell.length_c   1.000
_cell.angle_alpha   90.00
_cell.angle_beta   90.00
_cell.angle_gamma   90.00
#
_symmetry.space_group_name_H-M   'P 1'
#
loop_
_entity.id
_entity.type
_entity.pdbx_description
1 polymer ?
#
loop_
_entity_poly.entity_id
_entity_poly.type
_entity_poly.pdbx_seq_one_letter_code
_entity_poly.pdbx_strand_id
1 'polypeptide(L)'
;MDMIIDPPAPAAGGAGEASSINNGGGEEQRETKKKKTPVTEIMKLELQLLRVPVEHLKKTLRSTQRTAEKELSAVLADISSVAAPPAAAAAPPVSSLTNLVCRLHGMKRKLEDFTRSEAGQVQRCRARIDHLEEFSPQCQCNSNWNSTRLNRIILDYMLRMSYYDSASLFADSANIRELVDIDVFIEAREVVESLQNKKVAPALAWCAENKSRLKKTKSKLEFLLRLQEFIEMVKVNDYLKAIAYARKYLAPWGPTYTKELQHVTATLAFKSGTNCTTYKVLFDACRWDYLVDEFKQEFCKMFGMTLEPLLQIYLQAGLSALKTPSCPQGQCPIEDPLSQVTFMRLADPLPFSKQHHSKLVCFITKELMDTENPPLVLPNGYVYSSKALEEMAKKNSGKITCPRTGFECSFSDLTKAFIS
;
A
#
# COMPACT_ATOMS: atom_id res chain seq x y z
N MET A 1 -8.18 -47.70 -2.35
CA MET A 1 -9.48 -47.12 -1.98
C MET A 1 -10.09 -46.70 -3.29
N ASP A 2 -10.85 -47.60 -3.87
CA ASP A 2 -11.34 -47.52 -5.26
C ASP A 2 -12.36 -46.39 -5.39
N MET A 3 -12.13 -45.48 -6.34
CA MET A 3 -13.09 -44.45 -6.73
C MET A 3 -13.87 -44.94 -7.95
N ILE A 4 -15.15 -45.22 -7.70
CA ILE A 4 -16.19 -45.45 -8.70
C ILE A 4 -16.51 -44.10 -9.36
N ILE A 5 -16.50 -44.05 -10.69
CA ILE A 5 -16.91 -42.89 -11.49
C ILE A 5 -18.24 -43.27 -12.16
N ASP A 6 -19.32 -42.59 -11.78
CA ASP A 6 -20.63 -42.72 -12.44
C ASP A 6 -20.65 -42.00 -13.81
N PRO A 7 -21.40 -42.53 -14.80
CA PRO A 7 -21.55 -41.91 -16.12
C PRO A 7 -22.58 -40.78 -16.15
N PRO A 8 -22.52 -39.85 -17.13
CA PRO A 8 -23.36 -38.67 -17.18
C PRO A 8 -24.76 -38.94 -17.76
N ALA A 9 -25.76 -38.25 -17.21
CA ALA A 9 -27.17 -38.28 -17.65
C ALA A 9 -27.40 -37.51 -18.97
N PRO A 10 -28.46 -37.85 -19.74
CA PRO A 10 -28.71 -37.27 -21.06
C PRO A 10 -29.41 -35.91 -21.02
N ALA A 11 -29.16 -35.13 -22.08
CA ALA A 11 -29.69 -33.79 -22.31
C ALA A 11 -31.21 -33.76 -22.56
N ALA A 12 -31.90 -32.82 -21.89
CA ALA A 12 -33.26 -32.44 -22.21
C ALA A 12 -33.25 -31.11 -22.98
N GLY A 13 -33.89 -31.12 -24.15
CA GLY A 13 -34.11 -29.94 -24.98
C GLY A 13 -35.18 -29.01 -24.43
N GLY A 14 -35.05 -27.72 -24.76
CA GLY A 14 -36.06 -26.70 -24.53
C GLY A 14 -35.90 -25.60 -25.57
N ALA A 15 -36.89 -25.49 -26.45
CA ALA A 15 -37.03 -24.43 -27.43
C ALA A 15 -37.39 -23.09 -26.75
N GLY A 16 -36.92 -21.97 -27.31
CA GLY A 16 -37.28 -20.64 -26.81
C GLY A 16 -36.66 -19.50 -27.63
N GLU A 17 -37.41 -19.10 -28.66
CA GLU A 17 -37.55 -17.74 -29.23
C GLU A 17 -36.33 -16.97 -29.79
N ALA A 18 -36.47 -16.71 -31.09
CA ALA A 18 -35.71 -15.77 -31.89
C ALA A 18 -36.03 -14.32 -31.51
N SER A 19 -34.99 -13.50 -31.38
CA SER A 19 -35.09 -12.07 -31.62
C SER A 19 -33.86 -11.59 -32.39
N SER A 20 -34.13 -11.14 -33.61
CA SER A 20 -33.20 -10.49 -34.53
C SER A 20 -32.69 -9.17 -33.93
N ILE A 21 -31.40 -8.86 -34.05
CA ILE A 21 -30.86 -7.49 -34.24
C ILE A 21 -29.39 -7.57 -34.74
N ASN A 22 -29.18 -6.92 -35.89
CA ASN A 22 -27.98 -6.32 -36.48
C ASN A 22 -26.66 -7.11 -36.63
N ASN A 23 -26.36 -7.38 -37.91
CA ASN A 23 -25.01 -7.34 -38.49
C ASN A 23 -24.36 -5.96 -38.25
N GLY A 24 -23.27 -5.95 -37.49
CA GLY A 24 -22.28 -4.87 -37.46
C GLY A 24 -20.91 -5.49 -37.29
N GLY A 25 -20.05 -5.35 -38.31
CA GLY A 25 -18.71 -5.93 -38.32
C GLY A 25 -17.89 -5.47 -37.12
N GLY A 26 -17.50 -6.42 -36.27
CA GLY A 26 -16.54 -6.21 -35.20
C GLY A 26 -15.13 -6.34 -35.77
N GLU A 27 -14.46 -5.20 -35.93
CA GLU A 27 -12.99 -5.17 -35.97
C GLU A 27 -12.47 -5.78 -34.68
N GLU A 28 -11.83 -6.94 -34.81
CA GLU A 28 -11.12 -7.63 -33.76
C GLU A 28 -9.94 -6.75 -33.32
N GLN A 29 -10.13 -5.95 -32.27
CA GLN A 29 -9.04 -5.24 -31.61
C GLN A 29 -8.08 -6.28 -31.02
N ARG A 30 -7.05 -6.62 -31.80
CA ARG A 30 -5.81 -7.20 -31.30
C ARG A 30 -5.21 -6.21 -30.30
N GLU A 31 -5.56 -6.38 -29.02
CA GLU A 31 -4.77 -5.84 -27.92
C GLU A 31 -3.37 -6.43 -28.03
N THR A 32 -2.49 -5.66 -28.66
CA THR A 32 -1.05 -5.85 -28.56
C THR A 32 -0.68 -5.61 -27.10
N LYS A 33 -0.59 -6.69 -26.32
CA LYS A 33 0.06 -6.69 -25.00
C LYS A 33 1.50 -6.21 -25.19
N LYS A 34 1.71 -4.89 -25.13
CA LYS A 34 3.04 -4.29 -25.03
C LYS A 34 3.71 -4.94 -23.82
N LYS A 35 4.75 -5.75 -24.06
CA LYS A 35 5.63 -6.26 -23.01
C LYS A 35 6.13 -5.05 -22.21
N LYS A 36 5.64 -4.91 -20.98
CA LYS A 36 6.05 -3.84 -20.07
C LYS A 36 7.55 -3.98 -19.84
N THR A 37 8.32 -2.91 -20.02
CA THR A 37 9.75 -2.93 -19.78
C THR A 37 10.01 -3.08 -18.27
N PRO A 38 11.04 -3.84 -17.84
CA PRO A 38 11.39 -4.02 -16.42
C PRO A 38 11.53 -2.70 -15.64
N VAL A 39 12.01 -1.67 -16.33
CA VAL A 39 12.15 -0.29 -15.84
C VAL A 39 10.83 0.29 -15.34
N THR A 40 9.73 0.01 -16.05
CA THR A 40 8.41 0.54 -15.70
C THR A 40 7.88 -0.06 -14.40
N GLU A 41 8.26 -1.30 -14.07
CA GLU A 41 7.81 -1.96 -12.83
C GLU A 41 8.63 -1.51 -11.61
N ILE A 42 9.95 -1.32 -11.76
CA ILE A 42 10.81 -0.75 -10.69
C ILE A 42 10.34 0.67 -10.35
N MET A 43 10.06 1.49 -11.36
CA MET A 43 9.57 2.87 -11.17
C MET A 43 8.23 2.94 -10.43
N LYS A 44 7.38 1.90 -10.51
CA LYS A 44 6.14 1.86 -9.70
C LYS A 44 6.42 1.65 -8.22
N LEU A 45 7.44 0.87 -7.89
CA LEU A 45 7.84 0.64 -6.50
C LEU A 45 8.52 1.89 -5.90
N GLU A 46 9.02 2.78 -6.76
CA GLU A 46 9.56 4.10 -6.41
C GLU A 46 8.48 5.20 -6.30
N LEU A 47 7.19 4.89 -6.53
CA LEU A 47 6.13 5.91 -6.52
C LEU A 47 6.08 6.71 -5.20
N GLN A 48 6.30 6.04 -4.07
CA GLN A 48 6.31 6.70 -2.76
C GLN A 48 7.40 7.79 -2.67
N LEU A 49 8.56 7.56 -3.29
CA LEU A 49 9.68 8.50 -3.29
C LEU A 49 9.26 9.87 -3.82
N LEU A 50 8.49 9.90 -4.91
CA LEU A 50 8.01 11.14 -5.51
C LEU A 50 6.70 11.63 -4.89
N ARG A 51 5.83 10.72 -4.43
CA ARG A 51 4.50 11.08 -3.97
C ARG A 51 4.50 11.82 -2.64
N VAL A 52 5.27 11.35 -1.67
CA VAL A 52 5.36 11.94 -0.33
C VAL A 52 5.78 13.42 -0.35
N PRO A 53 6.88 13.83 -1.01
CA PRO A 53 7.35 15.20 -0.99
C PRO A 53 6.41 16.13 -1.77
N VAL A 54 5.76 15.62 -2.82
CA VAL A 54 4.70 16.37 -3.52
C VAL A 54 3.48 16.60 -2.63
N GLU A 55 3.04 15.60 -1.87
CA GLU A 55 1.93 15.78 -0.92
C GLU A 55 2.31 16.69 0.25
N HIS A 56 3.56 16.64 0.71
CA HIS A 56 4.10 17.56 1.71
C HIS A 56 4.13 18.99 1.16
N LEU A 57 4.67 19.23 -0.04
CA LEU A 57 4.68 20.53 -0.71
C LEU A 57 3.26 21.10 -0.87
N LYS A 58 2.29 20.28 -1.30
CA LYS A 58 0.87 20.69 -1.36
C LYS A 58 0.30 21.05 0.00
N LYS A 59 0.68 20.35 1.07
CA LYS A 59 0.27 20.68 2.44
C LYS A 59 0.85 22.04 2.85
N THR A 60 2.15 22.24 2.64
CA THR A 60 2.84 23.51 2.90
C THR A 60 2.19 24.66 2.16
N LEU A 61 2.03 24.56 0.83
CA LEU A 61 1.41 25.59 -0.02
C LEU A 61 -0.01 25.97 0.44
N ARG A 62 -0.85 24.98 0.81
CA ARG A 62 -2.20 25.27 1.33
C ARG A 62 -2.16 25.99 2.67
N SER A 63 -1.20 25.66 3.53
CA SER A 63 -1.03 26.29 4.84
C SER A 63 -0.49 27.72 4.72
N THR A 64 0.53 27.91 3.88
CA THR A 64 1.16 29.21 3.61
C THR A 64 0.14 30.15 2.95
N GLN A 65 -0.60 29.68 1.94
CA GLN A 65 -1.66 30.45 1.29
C GLN A 65 -2.73 30.92 2.29
N ARG A 66 -3.30 30.01 3.10
CA ARG A 66 -4.33 30.37 4.10
C ARG A 66 -3.81 31.40 5.10
N THR A 67 -2.56 31.25 5.53
CA THR A 67 -1.97 32.16 6.52
C THR A 67 -1.71 33.53 5.88
N ALA A 68 -1.22 33.57 4.65
CA ALA A 68 -1.01 34.80 3.90
C ALA A 68 -2.33 35.55 3.63
N GLU A 69 -3.39 34.84 3.20
CA GLU A 69 -4.72 35.42 2.98
C GLU A 69 -5.30 36.02 4.27
N LYS A 70 -5.12 35.33 5.41
CA LYS A 70 -5.58 35.81 6.72
C LYS A 70 -4.84 37.08 7.16
N GLU A 71 -3.51 37.09 7.04
CA GLU A 71 -2.71 38.27 7.38
C GLU A 71 -3.01 39.45 6.46
N LEU A 72 -3.13 39.21 5.15
CA LEU A 72 -3.51 40.23 4.17
C LEU A 72 -4.87 40.84 4.50
N SER A 73 -5.87 39.99 4.78
CA SER A 73 -7.22 40.44 5.15
C SER A 73 -7.20 41.33 6.40
N ALA A 74 -6.35 40.99 7.38
CA ALA A 74 -6.24 41.75 8.60
C ALA A 74 -5.49 43.07 8.42
N VAL A 75 -4.45 43.10 7.56
CA VAL A 75 -3.78 44.34 7.15
C VAL A 75 -4.75 45.27 6.42
N LEU A 76 -5.58 44.74 5.52
CA LEU A 76 -6.60 45.53 4.82
C LEU A 76 -7.62 46.13 5.78
N ALA A 77 -8.06 45.37 6.79
CA ALA A 77 -8.96 45.86 7.82
C ALA A 77 -8.31 46.99 8.65
N ASP A 78 -7.03 46.85 9.02
CA ASP A 78 -6.30 47.88 9.74
C ASP A 78 -6.17 49.17 8.90
N ILE A 79 -5.86 49.04 7.59
CA ILE A 79 -5.80 50.18 6.66
C ILE A 79 -7.14 50.90 6.58
N SER A 80 -8.25 50.16 6.44
CA SER A 80 -9.60 50.75 6.42
C SER A 80 -9.94 51.47 7.72
N SER A 81 -9.50 50.93 8.87
CA SER A 81 -9.73 51.57 10.17
C SER A 81 -8.95 52.89 10.33
N VAL A 82 -7.73 52.95 9.81
CA VAL A 82 -6.88 54.15 9.83
C VAL A 82 -7.39 55.21 8.83
N ALA A 83 -7.98 54.78 7.72
CA ALA A 83 -8.54 55.67 6.70
C ALA A 83 -9.91 56.27 7.08
N ALA A 84 -10.57 55.76 8.14
CA ALA A 84 -11.86 56.27 8.59
C ALA A 84 -11.73 57.68 9.20
N PRO A 85 -12.72 58.58 9.00
CA PRO A 85 -12.68 59.92 9.55
C PRO A 85 -12.64 59.86 11.09
N PRO A 86 -11.80 60.69 11.75
CA PRO A 86 -11.63 60.62 13.19
C PRO A 86 -12.94 60.97 13.90
N ALA A 87 -13.41 60.07 14.76
CA ALA A 87 -14.44 60.40 15.74
C ALA A 87 -13.87 61.47 16.70
N ALA A 88 -14.65 62.51 16.96
CA ALA A 88 -14.26 63.60 17.85
C ALA A 88 -13.82 63.01 19.22
N ALA A 89 -12.52 63.17 19.53
CA ALA A 89 -11.80 62.73 20.74
C ALA A 89 -11.05 61.37 20.74
N ALA A 90 -10.58 60.84 19.60
CA ALA A 90 -9.70 59.66 19.60
C ALA A 90 -8.18 59.99 19.58
N ALA A 91 -7.39 59.14 20.25
CA ALA A 91 -5.93 59.17 20.50
C ALA A 91 -5.05 59.33 19.22
N PRO A 92 -3.74 59.67 19.34
CA PRO A 92 -2.96 60.14 18.19
C PRO A 92 -2.79 59.06 17.10
N PRO A 93 -3.01 59.43 15.81
CA PRO A 93 -2.99 58.52 14.65
C PRO A 93 -1.63 57.83 14.41
N VAL A 94 -0.56 58.33 15.03
CA VAL A 94 0.80 57.79 14.95
C VAL A 94 0.90 56.39 15.55
N SER A 95 0.17 56.12 16.64
CA SER A 95 0.19 54.79 17.30
C SER A 95 -0.39 53.70 16.40
N SER A 96 -1.51 54.00 15.72
CA SER A 96 -2.15 53.09 14.75
C SER A 96 -1.29 52.85 13.52
N LEU A 97 -0.63 53.90 13.00
CA LEU A 97 0.34 53.76 11.90
C LEU A 97 1.56 52.93 12.32
N THR A 98 2.04 53.10 13.55
CA THR A 98 3.15 52.29 14.09
C THR A 98 2.77 50.82 14.16
N ASN A 99 1.56 50.50 14.64
CA ASN A 99 1.04 49.13 14.67
C ASN A 99 0.92 48.52 13.28
N LEU A 100 0.43 49.29 12.30
CA LEU A 100 0.35 48.87 10.90
C LEU A 100 1.74 48.57 10.32
N VAL A 101 2.71 49.44 10.56
CA VAL A 101 4.11 49.23 10.14
C VAL A 101 4.69 47.97 10.79
N CYS A 102 4.47 47.75 12.09
CA CYS A 102 4.88 46.52 12.77
C CYS A 102 4.24 45.28 12.14
N ARG A 103 2.95 45.35 11.79
CA ARG A 103 2.22 44.23 11.16
C ARG A 103 2.73 43.93 9.76
N LEU A 104 2.98 44.96 8.93
CA LEU A 104 3.56 44.81 7.60
C LEU A 104 4.97 44.19 7.65
N HIS A 105 5.81 44.62 8.60
CA HIS A 105 7.11 43.98 8.83
C HIS A 105 6.98 42.52 9.26
N GLY A 106 6.01 42.22 10.13
CA GLY A 106 5.69 40.84 10.53
C GLY A 106 5.23 39.98 9.35
N MET A 107 4.37 40.52 8.48
CA MET A 107 3.91 39.85 7.27
C MET A 107 5.06 39.60 6.29
N LYS A 108 5.95 40.59 6.08
CA LYS A 108 7.15 40.42 5.25
C LYS A 108 8.02 39.26 5.74
N ARG A 109 8.35 39.22 7.04
CA ARG A 109 9.15 38.13 7.64
C ARG A 109 8.49 36.77 7.43
N LYS A 110 7.18 36.66 7.68
CA LYS A 110 6.41 35.42 7.45
C LYS A 110 6.47 34.96 5.99
N LEU A 111 6.34 35.88 5.03
CA LEU A 111 6.42 35.54 3.61
C LEU A 111 7.83 35.08 3.19
N GLU A 112 8.88 35.68 3.75
CA GLU A 112 10.26 35.23 3.54
C GLU A 112 10.48 33.82 4.09
N ASP A 113 9.93 33.51 5.27
CA ASP A 113 9.98 32.17 5.86
C ASP A 113 9.20 31.14 5.03
N PHE A 114 8.01 31.51 4.52
CA PHE A 114 7.23 30.65 3.64
C PHE A 114 7.98 30.36 2.34
N THR A 115 8.56 31.38 1.71
CA THR A 115 9.34 31.24 0.47
C THR A 115 10.53 30.30 0.68
N ARG A 116 11.23 30.43 1.80
CA ARG A 116 12.36 29.56 2.16
C ARG A 116 11.91 28.12 2.39
N SER A 117 10.81 27.93 3.11
CA SER A 117 10.24 26.61 3.36
C SER A 117 9.81 25.93 2.06
N GLU A 118 9.15 26.67 1.16
CA GLU A 118 8.70 26.16 -0.14
C GLU A 118 9.88 25.82 -1.05
N ALA A 119 10.90 26.67 -1.10
CA ALA A 119 12.13 26.40 -1.84
C ALA A 119 12.82 25.10 -1.36
N GLY A 120 12.88 24.87 -0.05
CA GLY A 120 13.41 23.62 0.51
C GLY A 120 12.60 22.38 0.09
N GLN A 121 11.27 22.47 0.04
CA GLN A 121 10.41 21.37 -0.42
C GLN A 121 10.56 21.11 -1.93
N VAL A 122 10.66 22.17 -2.74
CA VAL A 122 10.93 22.05 -4.18
C VAL A 122 12.29 21.42 -4.44
N GLN A 123 13.31 21.80 -3.67
CA GLN A 123 14.64 21.21 -3.78
C GLN A 123 14.62 19.70 -3.50
N ARG A 124 13.87 19.24 -2.49
CA ARG A 124 13.69 17.80 -2.22
C ARG A 124 13.01 17.06 -3.36
N CYS A 125 11.97 17.66 -3.94
CA CYS A 125 11.33 17.09 -5.12
C CYS A 125 12.33 16.94 -6.27
N ARG A 126 13.15 17.97 -6.52
CA ARG A 126 14.18 17.96 -7.57
C ARG A 126 15.25 16.90 -7.31
N ALA A 127 15.85 16.88 -6.12
CA ALA A 127 16.88 15.90 -5.75
C ALA A 127 16.43 14.44 -5.96
N ARG A 128 15.14 14.15 -5.73
CA ARG A 128 14.57 12.82 -5.95
C ARG A 128 14.30 12.51 -7.42
N ILE A 129 13.99 13.51 -8.24
CA ILE A 129 13.91 13.35 -9.70
C ILE A 129 15.31 13.09 -10.25
N ASP A 130 16.29 13.91 -9.87
CA ASP A 130 17.69 13.77 -10.29
C ASP A 130 18.22 12.36 -9.93
N HIS A 131 17.96 11.89 -8.71
CA HIS A 131 18.32 10.54 -8.29
C HIS A 131 17.60 9.41 -9.06
N LEU A 132 16.38 9.63 -9.56
CA LEU A 132 15.71 8.67 -10.43
C LEU A 132 16.25 8.71 -11.87
N GLU A 133 16.72 9.86 -12.34
CA GLU A 133 17.36 10.01 -13.65
C GLU A 133 18.74 9.33 -13.70
N GLU A 134 19.43 9.25 -12.55
CA GLU A 134 20.67 8.45 -12.39
C GLU A 134 20.45 6.94 -12.62
N PHE A 135 19.20 6.46 -12.60
CA PHE A 135 18.90 5.05 -12.82
C PHE A 135 19.14 4.65 -14.29
N SER A 136 20.24 3.94 -14.55
CA SER A 136 20.52 3.33 -15.84
C SER A 136 20.23 1.83 -15.85
N PRO A 137 19.23 1.35 -16.62
CA PRO A 137 18.88 -0.07 -16.67
C PRO A 137 19.88 -0.93 -17.44
N GLN A 138 20.78 -0.32 -18.24
CA GLN A 138 21.84 -1.05 -18.93
C GLN A 138 23.00 -1.43 -18.00
N CYS A 139 23.11 -0.79 -16.83
CA CYS A 139 24.16 -1.05 -15.87
C CYS A 139 23.57 -1.71 -14.62
N GLN A 140 23.49 -3.05 -14.62
CA GLN A 140 23.21 -3.86 -13.41
C GLN A 140 24.22 -3.61 -12.26
N CYS A 141 25.28 -2.85 -12.51
CA CYS A 141 26.39 -2.54 -11.62
C CYS A 141 26.36 -1.15 -10.97
N ASN A 142 25.25 -0.39 -11.00
CA ASN A 142 25.21 0.89 -10.28
C ASN A 142 25.07 0.65 -8.75
N SER A 143 26.13 0.15 -8.13
CA SER A 143 26.22 -0.24 -6.72
C SER A 143 25.86 0.93 -5.79
N ASN A 144 26.22 2.15 -6.18
CA ASN A 144 25.92 3.36 -5.42
C ASN A 144 24.42 3.66 -5.42
N TRP A 145 23.75 3.58 -6.57
CA TRP A 145 22.29 3.80 -6.64
C TRP A 145 21.52 2.77 -5.81
N ASN A 146 21.91 1.49 -5.91
CA ASN A 146 21.30 0.41 -5.12
C ASN A 146 21.56 0.57 -3.62
N SER A 147 22.77 1.00 -3.22
CA SER A 147 23.12 1.30 -1.83
C SER A 147 22.27 2.45 -1.28
N THR A 148 22.16 3.56 -2.02
CA THR A 148 21.31 4.70 -1.67
C THR A 148 19.85 4.29 -1.52
N ARG A 149 19.34 3.48 -2.45
CA ARG A 149 17.98 2.94 -2.39
C ARG A 149 17.77 2.07 -1.16
N LEU A 150 18.71 1.18 -0.82
CA LEU A 150 18.63 0.36 0.39
C LEU A 150 18.63 1.23 1.65
N ASN A 151 19.53 2.20 1.75
CA ASN A 151 19.61 3.12 2.90
C ASN A 151 18.28 3.87 3.10
N ARG A 152 17.67 4.34 2.01
CA ARG A 152 16.33 4.94 2.05
C ARG A 152 15.25 3.98 2.53
N ILE A 153 15.24 2.73 2.08
CA ILE A 153 14.27 1.70 2.50
C ILE A 153 14.41 1.41 4.00
N ILE A 154 15.65 1.33 4.50
CA ILE A 154 15.93 1.15 5.93
C ILE A 154 15.45 2.39 6.71
N LEU A 155 15.71 3.60 6.22
CA LEU A 155 15.25 4.83 6.85
C LEU A 155 13.72 4.93 6.90
N ASP A 156 13.01 4.57 5.82
CA ASP A 156 11.54 4.45 5.82
C ASP A 156 11.05 3.52 6.94
N TYR A 157 11.68 2.35 7.08
CA TYR A 157 11.36 1.41 8.16
C TYR A 157 11.63 2.02 9.55
N MET A 158 12.81 2.62 9.77
CA MET A 158 13.17 3.22 11.04
C MET A 158 12.19 4.33 11.45
N LEU A 159 11.80 5.20 10.51
CA LEU A 159 10.85 6.28 10.76
C LEU A 159 9.45 5.75 11.10
N ARG A 160 9.00 4.67 10.44
CA ARG A 160 7.70 4.02 10.74
C ARG A 160 7.69 3.32 12.09
N MET A 161 8.83 2.77 12.51
CA MET A 161 9.04 2.16 13.82
C MET A 161 9.38 3.17 14.92
N SER A 162 9.27 4.47 14.63
CA SER A 162 9.51 5.57 15.58
C SER A 162 10.96 5.70 16.08
N TYR A 163 11.93 5.16 15.34
CA TYR A 163 13.37 5.34 15.59
C TYR A 163 13.89 6.66 14.98
N TYR A 164 13.25 7.78 15.33
CA TYR A 164 13.47 9.08 14.66
C TYR A 164 14.91 9.59 14.79
N ASP A 165 15.49 9.53 15.99
CA ASP A 165 16.81 10.10 16.25
C ASP A 165 17.91 9.29 15.53
N SER A 166 17.82 7.94 15.60
CA SER A 166 18.69 7.05 14.84
C SER A 166 18.53 7.22 13.33
N ALA A 167 17.29 7.42 12.84
CA ALA A 167 17.05 7.67 11.43
C ALA A 167 17.65 9.01 10.97
N SER A 168 17.59 10.06 11.80
CA SER A 168 18.24 11.33 11.49
C SER A 168 19.76 11.18 11.39
N LEU A 169 20.38 10.53 12.38
CA LEU A 169 21.83 10.28 12.38
C LEU A 169 22.26 9.45 11.16
N PHE A 170 21.48 8.42 10.83
CA PHE A 170 21.78 7.58 9.68
C PHE A 170 21.67 8.35 8.36
N ALA A 171 20.62 9.15 8.17
CA ALA A 171 20.45 9.97 6.98
C ALA A 171 21.59 10.98 6.77
N ASP A 172 22.10 11.57 7.86
CA ASP A 172 23.22 12.50 7.83
C ASP A 172 24.53 11.75 7.50
N SER A 173 24.78 10.59 8.11
CA SER A 173 25.98 9.78 7.83
C SER A 173 26.02 9.24 6.40
N ALA A 174 24.86 8.92 5.82
CA ALA A 174 24.74 8.44 4.45
C ALA A 174 24.62 9.57 3.42
N ASN A 175 24.50 10.83 3.86
CA ASN A 175 24.30 12.02 3.03
C ASN A 175 23.10 11.92 2.07
N ILE A 176 21.95 11.42 2.58
CA ILE A 176 20.73 11.19 1.78
C ILE A 176 19.50 11.91 2.35
N ARG A 177 19.70 12.97 3.15
CA ARG A 177 18.62 13.70 3.83
C ARG A 177 17.55 14.23 2.88
N GLU A 178 17.92 14.64 1.67
CA GLU A 178 16.97 15.12 0.65
C GLU A 178 16.11 13.99 0.03
N LEU A 179 16.58 12.74 0.14
CA LEU A 179 15.93 11.56 -0.46
C LEU A 179 15.02 10.81 0.53
N VAL A 180 14.88 11.30 1.76
CA VAL A 180 14.07 10.68 2.82
C VAL A 180 13.09 11.66 3.44
N ASP A 181 12.10 11.12 4.15
CA ASP A 181 10.90 11.84 4.60
C ASP A 181 10.93 12.20 6.10
N ILE A 182 12.10 12.46 6.68
CA ILE A 182 12.26 12.67 8.14
C ILE A 182 11.27 13.71 8.69
N ASP A 183 11.22 14.89 8.09
CA ASP A 183 10.36 15.98 8.60
C ASP A 183 8.87 15.62 8.56
N VAL A 184 8.45 14.84 7.56
CA VAL A 184 7.08 14.34 7.45
C VAL A 184 6.75 13.49 8.68
N PHE A 185 7.67 12.60 9.07
CA PHE A 185 7.49 11.71 10.22
C PHE A 185 7.68 12.41 11.57
N ILE A 186 8.48 13.48 11.65
CA ILE A 186 8.59 14.30 12.86
C ILE A 186 7.26 15.00 13.17
N GLU A 187 6.51 15.46 12.16
CA GLU A 187 5.14 15.98 12.39
C GLU A 187 4.20 14.93 13.00
N ALA A 188 4.39 13.65 12.65
CA ALA A 188 3.61 12.56 13.21
C ALA A 188 4.04 12.14 14.63
N ARG A 189 5.30 12.43 15.01
CA ARG A 189 5.91 12.03 16.29
C ARG A 189 5.10 12.51 17.48
N GLU A 190 4.72 13.79 17.52
CA GLU A 190 3.95 14.36 18.63
C GLU A 190 2.62 13.61 18.85
N VAL A 191 1.94 13.25 17.76
CA VAL A 191 0.67 12.53 17.81
C VAL A 191 0.88 11.10 18.32
N VAL A 192 1.90 10.40 17.81
CA VAL A 192 2.24 9.03 18.25
C VAL A 192 2.61 9.01 19.73
N GLU A 193 3.54 9.87 20.16
CA GLU A 193 3.98 9.95 21.55
C GLU A 193 2.83 10.34 22.48
N SER A 194 1.94 11.23 22.04
CA SER A 194 0.78 11.62 22.84
C SER A 194 -0.22 10.48 23.02
N LEU A 195 -0.49 9.70 21.97
CA LEU A 195 -1.34 8.52 22.05
C LEU A 195 -0.73 7.43 22.94
N GLN A 196 0.59 7.19 22.84
CA GLN A 196 1.31 6.29 23.75
C GLN A 196 1.21 6.76 25.21
N ASN A 197 1.23 8.07 25.43
CA ASN A 197 1.01 8.71 26.73
C ASN A 197 -0.47 8.87 27.12
N LYS A 198 -1.39 8.19 26.41
CA LYS A 198 -2.83 8.16 26.69
C LYS A 198 -3.52 9.53 26.57
N LYS A 199 -3.03 10.38 25.66
CA LYS A 199 -3.57 11.71 25.35
C LYS A 199 -4.01 11.77 23.90
N VAL A 200 -5.30 12.01 23.67
CA VAL A 200 -5.87 12.09 22.31
C VAL A 200 -5.84 13.47 21.68
N ALA A 201 -5.57 14.53 22.45
CA ALA A 201 -5.80 15.91 21.99
C ALA A 201 -5.00 16.26 20.72
N PRO A 202 -3.70 15.91 20.61
CA PRO A 202 -2.94 16.13 19.37
C PRO A 202 -3.48 15.33 18.18
N ALA A 203 -3.93 14.10 18.40
CA ALA A 203 -4.54 13.28 17.34
C ALA A 203 -5.85 13.89 16.82
N LEU A 204 -6.69 14.43 17.72
CA LEU A 204 -7.93 15.11 17.35
C LEU A 204 -7.68 16.44 16.63
N ALA A 205 -6.65 17.19 17.03
CA ALA A 205 -6.22 18.39 16.32
C ALA A 205 -5.78 18.04 14.88
N TRP A 206 -4.99 16.98 14.73
CA TRP A 206 -4.60 16.46 13.42
C TRP A 206 -5.82 16.03 12.58
N CYS A 207 -6.83 15.38 13.18
CA CYS A 207 -8.08 15.05 12.49
C CYS A 207 -8.81 16.31 12.00
N ALA A 208 -8.86 17.36 12.82
CA ALA A 208 -9.52 18.63 12.46
C ALA A 208 -8.81 19.33 11.29
N GLU A 209 -7.47 19.37 11.31
CA GLU A 209 -6.66 19.94 10.23
C GLU A 209 -6.86 19.22 8.89
N ASN A 210 -7.08 17.90 8.95
CA ASN A 210 -7.17 17.03 7.78
C ASN A 210 -8.60 16.56 7.44
N LYS A 211 -9.62 17.17 8.07
CA LYS A 211 -11.03 16.75 8.03
C LYS A 211 -11.57 16.49 6.62
N SER A 212 -11.26 17.35 5.66
CA SER A 212 -11.76 17.23 4.27
C SER A 212 -11.20 15.99 3.56
N ARG A 213 -9.95 15.61 3.85
CA ARG A 213 -9.30 14.43 3.29
C ARG A 213 -9.79 13.15 3.97
N LEU A 214 -9.87 13.17 5.30
CA LEU A 214 -10.37 12.05 6.09
C LEU A 214 -11.83 11.71 5.76
N LYS A 215 -12.66 12.72 5.45
CA LYS A 215 -14.03 12.50 4.98
C LYS A 215 -14.08 11.81 3.63
N LYS A 216 -13.16 12.14 2.70
CA LYS A 216 -13.07 11.50 1.38
C LYS A 216 -12.65 10.02 1.48
N THR A 217 -11.74 9.71 2.40
CA THR A 217 -11.30 8.33 2.66
C THR A 217 -12.22 7.55 3.59
N LYS A 218 -13.29 8.17 4.11
CA LYS A 218 -14.21 7.60 5.09
C LYS A 218 -13.49 7.05 6.33
N SER A 219 -12.46 7.78 6.78
CA SER A 219 -11.66 7.42 7.95
C SER A 219 -12.50 7.30 9.22
N LYS A 220 -12.21 6.28 10.04
CA LYS A 220 -12.84 6.06 11.35
C LYS A 220 -12.04 6.64 12.51
N LEU A 221 -10.86 7.20 12.26
CA LEU A 221 -9.91 7.59 13.30
C LEU A 221 -10.51 8.59 14.30
N GLU A 222 -11.15 9.66 13.82
CA GLU A 222 -11.76 10.67 14.71
C GLU A 222 -12.81 10.01 15.61
N PHE A 223 -13.66 9.14 15.05
CA PHE A 223 -14.66 8.40 15.82
C PHE A 223 -14.02 7.53 16.91
N LEU A 224 -12.98 6.77 16.56
CA LEU A 224 -12.27 5.88 17.51
C LEU A 224 -11.60 6.65 18.66
N LEU A 225 -11.01 7.81 18.36
CA LEU A 225 -10.41 8.72 19.35
C LEU A 225 -11.47 9.29 20.30
N ARG A 226 -12.62 9.72 19.76
CA ARG A 226 -13.75 10.21 20.57
C ARG A 226 -14.34 9.12 21.47
N LEU A 227 -14.39 7.87 20.99
CA LEU A 227 -14.76 6.74 21.83
C LEU A 227 -13.75 6.53 22.97
N GLN A 228 -12.44 6.68 22.70
CA GLN A 228 -11.43 6.55 23.75
C GLN A 228 -11.57 7.61 24.83
N GLU A 229 -11.76 8.89 24.46
CA GLU A 229 -12.02 9.94 25.46
C GLU A 229 -13.22 9.62 26.34
N PHE A 230 -14.30 9.13 25.75
CA PHE A 230 -15.48 8.72 26.50
C PHE A 230 -15.15 7.59 27.48
N ILE A 231 -14.44 6.54 27.04
CA ILE A 231 -14.04 5.41 27.90
C ILE A 231 -13.16 5.89 29.05
N GLU A 232 -12.21 6.79 28.81
CA GLU A 232 -11.35 7.33 29.87
C GLU A 232 -12.16 8.16 30.90
N MET A 233 -13.19 8.89 30.48
CA MET A 233 -14.12 9.58 31.41
C MET A 233 -14.91 8.58 32.27
N VAL A 234 -15.39 7.49 31.67
CA VAL A 234 -16.09 6.41 32.39
C VAL A 234 -15.14 5.72 33.37
N LYS A 235 -13.88 5.50 32.99
CA LYS A 235 -12.86 4.84 33.81
C LYS A 235 -12.54 5.60 35.11
N VAL A 236 -12.61 6.93 35.09
CA VAL A 236 -12.45 7.79 36.29
C VAL A 236 -13.78 8.03 37.03
N ASN A 237 -14.86 7.37 36.64
CA ASN A 237 -16.22 7.50 37.20
C ASN A 237 -16.85 8.89 37.06
N ASP A 238 -16.43 9.71 36.09
CA ASP A 238 -17.04 11.01 35.79
C ASP A 238 -18.19 10.85 34.77
N TYR A 239 -19.27 10.22 35.22
CA TYR A 239 -20.39 9.83 34.35
C TYR A 239 -21.17 11.02 33.78
N LEU A 240 -21.31 12.10 34.56
CA LEU A 240 -22.02 13.31 34.11
C LEU A 240 -21.30 13.94 32.92
N LYS A 241 -19.97 14.07 33.02
CA LYS A 241 -19.14 14.57 31.92
C LYS A 241 -19.14 13.61 30.73
N ALA A 242 -19.05 12.30 30.96
CA ALA A 242 -19.11 11.28 29.90
C ALA A 242 -20.42 11.35 29.10
N ILE A 243 -21.57 11.48 29.77
CA ILE A 243 -22.88 11.58 29.12
C ILE A 243 -23.00 12.89 28.32
N ALA A 244 -22.58 14.02 28.90
CA ALA A 244 -22.57 15.30 28.20
C ALA A 244 -21.65 15.27 26.96
N TYR A 245 -20.48 14.64 27.10
CA TYR A 245 -19.54 14.44 26.02
C TYR A 245 -20.11 13.57 24.90
N ALA A 246 -20.72 12.43 25.25
CA ALA A 246 -21.33 11.53 24.27
C ALA A 246 -22.43 12.22 23.46
N ARG A 247 -23.30 13.00 24.11
CA ARG A 247 -24.34 13.80 23.42
C ARG A 247 -23.73 14.81 22.45
N LYS A 248 -22.61 15.43 22.81
CA LYS A 248 -21.96 16.47 22.00
C LYS A 248 -21.17 15.90 20.82
N TYR A 249 -20.36 14.87 21.05
CA TYR A 249 -19.35 14.41 20.09
C TYR A 249 -19.65 13.05 19.47
N LEU A 250 -20.39 12.16 20.14
CA LEU A 250 -20.68 10.81 19.65
C LEU A 250 -22.06 10.70 18.98
N ALA A 251 -23.06 11.49 19.41
CA ALA A 251 -24.40 11.47 18.83
C ALA A 251 -24.44 11.69 17.30
N PRO A 252 -23.62 12.57 16.69
CA PRO A 252 -23.59 12.73 15.24
C PRO A 252 -23.22 11.45 14.46
N TRP A 253 -22.53 10.52 15.11
CA TRP A 253 -22.12 9.23 14.54
C TRP A 253 -23.16 8.12 14.73
N GLY A 254 -24.22 8.40 15.48
CA GLY A 254 -25.33 7.48 15.76
C GLY A 254 -25.83 6.72 14.54
N PRO A 255 -26.21 7.39 13.43
CA PRO A 255 -26.74 6.71 12.25
C PRO A 255 -25.76 5.73 11.58
N THR A 256 -24.45 5.90 11.76
CA THR A 256 -23.42 5.12 11.08
C THR A 256 -22.83 4.01 11.95
N TYR A 257 -22.69 4.25 13.26
CA TYR A 257 -21.97 3.36 14.18
C TYR A 257 -22.79 2.99 15.43
N THR A 258 -24.09 2.75 15.27
CA THR A 258 -25.01 2.45 16.37
C THR A 258 -24.53 1.30 17.25
N LYS A 259 -24.04 0.21 16.65
CA LYS A 259 -23.65 -1.00 17.39
C LYS A 259 -22.43 -0.74 18.27
N GLU A 260 -21.42 -0.09 17.71
CA GLU A 260 -20.21 0.31 18.43
C GLU A 260 -20.53 1.30 19.55
N LEU A 261 -21.43 2.25 19.30
CA LEU A 261 -21.90 3.20 20.31
C LEU A 261 -22.68 2.53 21.44
N GLN A 262 -23.57 1.58 21.14
CA GLN A 262 -24.27 0.79 22.16
C GLN A 262 -23.30 -0.03 23.00
N HIS A 263 -22.31 -0.65 22.35
CA HIS A 263 -21.30 -1.44 23.02
C HIS A 263 -20.44 -0.59 23.97
N VAL A 264 -20.02 0.60 23.53
CA VAL A 264 -19.23 1.51 24.38
C VAL A 264 -20.10 2.18 25.44
N THR A 265 -21.35 2.58 25.17
CA THR A 265 -22.22 3.20 26.19
C THR A 265 -22.59 2.23 27.31
N ALA A 266 -22.60 0.91 27.05
CA ALA A 266 -22.77 -0.10 28.08
C ALA A 266 -21.69 -0.05 29.17
N THR A 267 -20.53 0.56 28.92
CA THR A 267 -19.49 0.78 29.94
C THR A 267 -19.95 1.69 31.09
N LEU A 268 -21.04 2.45 30.92
CA LEU A 268 -21.70 3.19 32.00
C LEU A 268 -22.30 2.25 33.06
N ALA A 269 -22.72 1.04 32.65
CA ALA A 269 -23.20 0.00 33.55
C ALA A 269 -22.09 -0.98 33.93
N PHE A 270 -21.30 -1.43 32.95
CA PHE A 270 -20.16 -2.34 33.13
C PHE A 270 -18.87 -1.55 33.37
N LYS A 271 -18.59 -1.26 34.64
CA LYS A 271 -17.43 -0.46 35.09
C LYS A 271 -16.08 -1.09 34.72
N SER A 272 -15.00 -0.33 34.90
CA SER A 272 -13.62 -0.75 34.62
C SER A 272 -13.16 -2.04 35.33
N GLY A 273 -13.77 -2.38 36.47
CA GLY A 273 -13.53 -3.64 37.19
C GLY A 273 -14.40 -4.83 36.75
N THR A 274 -15.09 -4.75 35.62
CA THR A 274 -16.00 -5.81 35.15
C THR A 274 -15.27 -7.12 34.82
N ASN A 275 -15.86 -8.24 35.22
CA ASN A 275 -15.42 -9.58 34.81
C ASN A 275 -16.04 -10.03 33.49
N CYS A 276 -16.97 -9.26 32.92
CA CYS A 276 -17.55 -9.54 31.62
C CYS A 276 -16.50 -9.26 30.52
N THR A 277 -15.99 -10.32 29.91
CA THR A 277 -14.94 -10.26 28.89
C THR A 277 -15.30 -9.32 27.74
N THR A 278 -16.57 -9.31 27.33
CA THR A 278 -17.12 -8.44 26.28
C THR A 278 -16.82 -6.96 26.51
N TYR A 279 -16.93 -6.47 27.74
CA TYR A 279 -16.70 -5.05 28.06
C TYR A 279 -15.34 -4.78 28.69
N LYS A 280 -14.72 -5.79 29.29
CA LYS A 280 -13.38 -5.69 29.90
C LYS A 280 -12.33 -5.25 28.88
N VAL A 281 -12.40 -5.77 27.65
CA VAL A 281 -11.48 -5.44 26.54
C VAL A 281 -11.51 -3.94 26.19
N LEU A 282 -12.63 -3.24 26.41
CA LEU A 282 -12.73 -1.80 26.12
C LEU A 282 -11.85 -0.94 27.02
N PHE A 283 -11.51 -1.43 28.22
CA PHE A 283 -10.66 -0.72 29.19
C PHE A 283 -9.18 -1.12 29.10
N ASP A 284 -8.84 -2.05 28.21
CA ASP A 284 -7.48 -2.56 28.04
C ASP A 284 -6.53 -1.46 27.54
N ALA A 285 -5.30 -1.48 28.03
CA ALA A 285 -4.25 -0.56 27.60
C ALA A 285 -3.86 -0.79 26.13
N CYS A 286 -3.97 -2.02 25.62
CA CYS A 286 -3.66 -2.36 24.22
C CYS A 286 -4.52 -1.59 23.21
N ARG A 287 -5.65 -1.00 23.64
CA ARG A 287 -6.47 -0.14 22.77
C ARG A 287 -5.72 1.12 22.33
N TRP A 288 -4.76 1.59 23.13
CA TRP A 288 -3.92 2.73 22.75
C TRP A 288 -2.94 2.36 21.64
N ASP A 289 -2.37 1.15 21.67
CA ASP A 289 -1.51 0.65 20.59
C ASP A 289 -2.30 0.56 19.28
N TYR A 290 -3.53 0.06 19.32
CA TYR A 290 -4.44 0.05 18.17
C TYR A 290 -4.72 1.46 17.61
N LEU A 291 -4.92 2.47 18.48
CA LEU A 291 -5.12 3.85 18.03
C LEU A 291 -3.86 4.46 17.41
N VAL A 292 -2.67 4.11 17.92
CA VAL A 292 -1.39 4.50 17.33
C VAL A 292 -1.27 3.90 15.92
N ASP A 293 -1.57 2.61 15.77
CA ASP A 293 -1.50 1.94 14.47
C ASP A 293 -2.52 2.48 13.47
N GLU A 294 -3.76 2.71 13.91
CA GLU A 294 -4.79 3.33 13.07
C GLU A 294 -4.38 4.74 12.62
N PHE A 295 -3.80 5.54 13.52
CA PHE A 295 -3.24 6.85 13.16
C PHE A 295 -2.10 6.71 12.15
N LYS A 296 -1.13 5.81 12.37
CA LYS A 296 0.00 5.57 11.46
C LYS A 296 -0.49 5.15 10.07
N GLN A 297 -1.52 4.30 9.98
CA GLN A 297 -2.13 3.90 8.71
C GLN A 297 -2.78 5.08 7.99
N GLU A 298 -3.58 5.88 8.68
CA GLU A 298 -4.23 7.06 8.09
C GLU A 298 -3.22 8.12 7.65
N PHE A 299 -2.16 8.30 8.44
CA PHE A 299 -1.03 9.15 8.09
C PHE A 299 -0.33 8.66 6.81
N CYS A 300 -0.01 7.38 6.71
CA CYS A 300 0.62 6.81 5.51
C CYS A 300 -0.28 6.99 4.26
N LYS A 301 -1.58 6.68 4.38
CA LYS A 301 -2.56 6.90 3.29
C LYS A 301 -2.61 8.36 2.85
N MET A 302 -2.50 9.29 3.79
CA MET A 302 -2.50 10.73 3.51
C MET A 302 -1.30 11.16 2.64
N PHE A 303 -0.12 10.61 2.87
CA PHE A 303 1.05 10.94 2.06
C PHE A 303 1.20 10.05 0.81
N GLY A 304 0.27 9.12 0.58
CA GLY A 304 0.35 8.15 -0.53
C GLY A 304 1.48 7.15 -0.33
N MET A 305 1.83 6.89 0.93
CA MET A 305 2.77 5.85 1.33
C MET A 305 2.10 4.48 1.32
N THR A 306 2.93 3.45 1.22
CA THR A 306 2.53 2.06 1.49
C THR A 306 2.10 1.89 2.95
N LEU A 307 1.14 1.00 3.21
CA LEU A 307 0.69 0.69 4.58
C LEU A 307 1.77 -0.10 5.32
N GLU A 308 2.26 -1.16 4.69
CA GLU A 308 3.42 -1.91 5.16
C GLU A 308 4.70 -1.16 4.84
N PRO A 309 5.73 -1.19 5.71
CA PRO A 309 7.03 -0.61 5.41
C PRO A 309 7.65 -1.18 4.12
N LEU A 310 8.39 -0.35 3.38
CA LEU A 310 9.00 -0.78 2.12
C LEU A 310 9.92 -1.99 2.31
N LEU A 311 10.68 -2.01 3.41
CA LEU A 311 11.59 -3.11 3.74
C LEU A 311 10.86 -4.46 3.78
N GLN A 312 9.68 -4.49 4.41
CA GLN A 312 8.87 -5.69 4.51
C GLN A 312 8.33 -6.13 3.15
N ILE A 313 7.84 -5.18 2.33
CA ILE A 313 7.35 -5.47 0.98
C ILE A 313 8.46 -6.07 0.12
N TYR A 314 9.65 -5.46 0.10
CA TYR A 314 10.78 -5.95 -0.69
C TYR A 314 11.31 -7.29 -0.17
N LEU A 315 11.38 -7.47 1.15
CA LEU A 315 11.80 -8.73 1.74
C LEU A 315 10.82 -9.85 1.37
N GLN A 316 9.52 -9.63 1.53
CA GLN A 316 8.49 -10.61 1.14
C GLN A 316 8.53 -10.90 -0.37
N ALA A 317 8.70 -9.88 -1.22
CA ALA A 317 8.82 -10.09 -2.66
C ALA A 317 10.05 -10.95 -3.01
N GLY A 318 11.19 -10.67 -2.38
CA GLY A 318 12.41 -11.47 -2.55
C GLY A 318 12.26 -12.90 -2.06
N LEU A 319 11.72 -13.09 -0.85
CA LEU A 319 11.45 -14.42 -0.29
C LEU A 319 10.47 -15.22 -1.15
N SER A 320 9.42 -14.59 -1.66
CA SER A 320 8.46 -15.20 -2.59
C SER A 320 9.13 -15.68 -3.88
N ALA A 321 10.08 -14.89 -4.43
CA ALA A 321 10.83 -15.27 -5.62
C ALA A 321 11.76 -16.48 -5.38
N LEU A 322 12.29 -16.62 -4.17
CA LEU A 322 13.15 -17.74 -3.76
C LEU A 322 12.35 -18.97 -3.30
N LYS A 323 11.10 -18.78 -2.86
CA LYS A 323 10.29 -19.83 -2.26
C LYS A 323 9.92 -20.90 -3.27
N THR A 324 10.48 -22.09 -3.10
CA THR A 324 10.19 -23.30 -3.88
C THR A 324 9.50 -24.37 -3.02
N PRO A 325 8.73 -25.30 -3.63
CA PRO A 325 8.13 -26.42 -2.91
C PRO A 325 9.16 -27.36 -2.23
N SER A 326 10.43 -27.30 -2.63
CA SER A 326 11.50 -28.15 -2.10
C SER A 326 12.17 -27.57 -0.84
N CYS A 327 12.05 -26.27 -0.56
CA CYS A 327 12.69 -25.67 0.61
C CYS A 327 12.24 -26.22 1.98
N PRO A 328 10.96 -26.62 2.20
CA PRO A 328 10.56 -27.24 3.46
C PRO A 328 11.28 -28.57 3.77
N GLN A 329 11.91 -29.20 2.77
CA GLN A 329 12.55 -30.51 2.90
C GLN A 329 14.03 -30.42 3.32
N GLY A 330 14.54 -29.23 3.67
CA GLY A 330 15.91 -29.05 4.14
C GLY A 330 16.99 -29.23 3.06
N GLN A 331 16.60 -29.16 1.78
CA GLN A 331 17.50 -29.34 0.63
C GLN A 331 17.96 -28.01 0.00
N CYS A 332 17.60 -26.87 0.58
CA CYS A 332 18.02 -25.57 0.06
C CYS A 332 19.51 -25.31 0.41
N PRO A 333 20.32 -24.77 -0.53
CA PRO A 333 21.73 -24.47 -0.29
C PRO A 333 21.95 -23.62 0.97
N ILE A 334 23.12 -23.74 1.61
CA ILE A 334 23.48 -22.93 2.81
C ILE A 334 23.43 -21.42 2.50
N GLU A 335 23.70 -21.04 1.24
CA GLU A 335 23.65 -19.66 0.77
C GLU A 335 22.22 -19.16 0.50
N ASP A 336 21.21 -20.03 0.53
CA ASP A 336 19.81 -19.64 0.36
C ASP A 336 19.30 -18.97 1.64
N PRO A 337 18.79 -17.72 1.59
CA PRO A 337 18.15 -17.07 2.73
C PRO A 337 17.06 -17.94 3.39
N LEU A 338 16.35 -18.78 2.63
CA LEU A 338 15.32 -19.68 3.14
C LEU A 338 15.86 -20.87 3.95
N SER A 339 17.18 -21.08 3.98
CA SER A 339 17.82 -22.00 4.93
C SER A 339 17.70 -21.50 6.38
N GLN A 340 17.52 -20.19 6.58
CA GLN A 340 17.37 -19.61 7.91
C GLN A 340 15.92 -19.67 8.39
N VAL A 341 15.73 -20.17 9.62
CA VAL A 341 14.40 -20.35 10.23
C VAL A 341 13.58 -19.04 10.25
N THR A 342 14.22 -17.90 10.50
CA THR A 342 13.55 -16.60 10.55
C THR A 342 12.95 -16.21 9.20
N PHE A 343 13.70 -16.36 8.11
CA PHE A 343 13.21 -16.06 6.76
C PHE A 343 12.20 -17.10 6.28
N MET A 344 12.35 -18.36 6.67
CA MET A 344 11.37 -19.40 6.37
C MET A 344 10.00 -19.12 7.01
N ARG A 345 9.97 -18.65 8.28
CA ARG A 345 8.72 -18.22 8.95
C ARG A 345 8.07 -17.04 8.26
N LEU A 346 8.86 -16.06 7.80
CA LEU A 346 8.36 -14.92 7.04
C LEU A 346 7.84 -15.32 5.64
N ALA A 347 8.44 -16.34 5.05
CA ALA A 347 8.07 -16.85 3.73
C ALA A 347 6.85 -17.78 3.76
N ASP A 348 6.51 -18.39 4.89
CA ASP A 348 5.44 -19.37 5.03
C ASP A 348 4.07 -18.92 4.45
N PRO A 349 3.54 -17.71 4.75
CA PRO A 349 2.28 -17.25 4.16
C PRO A 349 2.39 -16.78 2.70
N LEU A 350 3.61 -16.67 2.15
CA LEU A 350 3.84 -16.14 0.81
C LEU A 350 3.57 -17.20 -0.27
N PRO A 351 3.16 -16.79 -1.48
CA PRO A 351 3.02 -17.74 -2.59
C PRO A 351 4.39 -18.33 -2.97
N PHE A 352 4.37 -19.55 -3.51
CA PHE A 352 5.55 -20.11 -4.16
C PHE A 352 5.81 -19.37 -5.47
N SER A 353 7.09 -19.18 -5.80
CA SER A 353 7.48 -18.76 -7.13
C SER A 353 6.94 -19.76 -8.14
N LYS A 354 6.19 -19.29 -9.14
CA LYS A 354 5.74 -20.18 -10.23
C LYS A 354 6.97 -20.63 -11.01
N GLN A 355 7.30 -21.92 -10.96
CA GLN A 355 7.11 -22.83 -12.10
C GLN A 355 7.73 -24.22 -11.90
N HIS A 356 6.91 -25.24 -12.16
CA HIS A 356 7.30 -26.30 -13.10
C HIS A 356 6.16 -26.44 -14.11
N HIS A 357 6.26 -25.80 -15.28
CA HIS A 357 5.64 -26.42 -16.45
C HIS A 357 6.65 -27.46 -16.91
N SER A 358 6.41 -28.73 -16.55
CA SER A 358 7.14 -29.84 -17.14
C SER A 358 6.91 -29.79 -18.64
N LYS A 359 7.93 -29.35 -19.39
CA LYS A 359 7.92 -29.34 -20.85
C LYS A 359 8.27 -30.74 -21.32
N LEU A 360 7.35 -31.43 -21.98
CA LEU A 360 7.67 -32.69 -22.62
C LEU A 360 8.52 -32.42 -23.86
N VAL A 361 9.62 -33.15 -23.98
CA VAL A 361 10.48 -33.14 -25.17
C VAL A 361 10.41 -34.51 -25.81
N CYS A 362 10.18 -34.54 -27.12
CA CYS A 362 10.04 -35.80 -27.82
C CYS A 362 11.34 -36.59 -27.80
N PHE A 363 11.26 -37.89 -27.50
CA PHE A 363 12.43 -38.76 -27.50
C PHE A 363 13.08 -38.90 -28.89
N ILE A 364 12.28 -38.82 -29.97
CA ILE A 364 12.74 -39.01 -31.36
C ILE A 364 13.24 -37.69 -31.96
N THR A 365 12.36 -36.69 -32.07
CA THR A 365 12.69 -35.42 -32.76
C THR A 365 13.49 -34.46 -31.89
N LYS A 366 13.56 -34.68 -30.57
CA LYS A 366 14.12 -33.75 -29.58
C LYS A 366 13.45 -32.37 -29.56
N GLU A 367 12.30 -32.24 -30.22
CA GLU A 367 11.49 -31.02 -30.22
C GLU A 367 10.55 -30.96 -29.01
N LEU A 368 10.15 -29.74 -28.66
CA LEU A 368 9.14 -29.49 -27.64
C LEU A 368 7.79 -30.07 -28.08
N MET A 369 7.08 -30.67 -27.13
CA MET A 369 5.73 -31.17 -27.32
C MET A 369 4.75 -30.16 -26.72
N ASP A 370 4.00 -29.51 -27.57
CA ASP A 370 3.11 -28.38 -27.25
C ASP A 370 1.78 -28.49 -28.03
N THR A 371 1.01 -27.41 -28.10
CA THR A 371 -0.30 -27.39 -28.80
C THR A 371 -0.18 -27.70 -30.30
N GLU A 372 0.94 -27.33 -30.94
CA GLU A 372 1.19 -27.57 -32.36
C GLU A 372 1.84 -28.94 -32.61
N ASN A 373 2.53 -29.49 -31.61
CA ASN A 373 3.17 -30.81 -31.65
C ASN A 373 2.78 -31.66 -30.41
N PRO A 374 1.50 -32.06 -30.30
CA PRO A 374 0.98 -32.62 -29.06
C PRO A 374 1.57 -34.00 -28.72
N PRO A 375 1.60 -34.38 -27.42
CA PRO A 375 1.94 -35.73 -26.99
C PRO A 375 0.88 -36.75 -27.39
N LEU A 376 1.34 -37.80 -28.07
CA LEU A 376 0.58 -39.00 -28.40
C LEU A 376 1.15 -40.20 -27.64
N VAL A 377 0.26 -41.00 -27.07
CA VAL A 377 0.55 -42.18 -26.26
C VAL A 377 0.28 -43.43 -27.10
N LEU A 378 1.28 -44.30 -27.21
CA LEU A 378 1.12 -45.64 -27.78
C LEU A 378 0.40 -46.57 -26.80
N PRO A 379 -0.22 -47.66 -27.28
CA PRO A 379 -0.85 -48.68 -26.42
C PRO A 379 0.08 -49.28 -25.36
N ASN A 380 1.40 -49.29 -25.59
CA ASN A 380 2.41 -49.75 -24.63
C ASN A 380 2.80 -48.69 -23.57
N GLY A 381 2.13 -47.53 -23.54
CA GLY A 381 2.30 -46.48 -22.54
C GLY A 381 3.43 -45.47 -22.80
N TYR A 382 4.19 -45.60 -23.90
CA TYR A 382 5.21 -44.61 -24.25
C TYR A 382 4.64 -43.41 -25.01
N VAL A 383 5.21 -42.23 -24.76
CA VAL A 383 4.73 -40.95 -25.30
C VAL A 383 5.75 -40.35 -26.26
N TYR A 384 5.29 -39.95 -27.45
CA TYR A 384 6.07 -39.26 -28.48
C TYR A 384 5.24 -38.14 -29.10
N SER A 385 5.85 -37.31 -29.95
CA SER A 385 5.15 -36.16 -30.52
C SER A 385 4.42 -36.52 -31.81
N SER A 386 3.32 -35.82 -32.11
CA SER A 386 2.53 -36.04 -33.32
C SER A 386 3.41 -36.02 -34.58
N LYS A 387 4.27 -35.01 -34.72
CA LYS A 387 5.20 -34.90 -35.86
C LYS A 387 6.09 -36.12 -36.00
N ALA A 388 6.67 -36.62 -34.90
CA ALA A 388 7.55 -37.78 -34.90
C ALA A 388 6.83 -39.06 -35.37
N LEU A 389 5.60 -39.26 -34.90
CA LEU A 389 4.80 -40.44 -35.23
C LEU A 389 4.20 -40.38 -36.65
N GLU A 390 3.81 -39.18 -37.11
CA GLU A 390 3.35 -38.96 -38.47
C GLU A 390 4.46 -39.19 -39.51
N GLU A 391 5.67 -38.70 -39.25
CA GLU A 391 6.82 -38.98 -40.12
C GLU A 391 7.17 -40.47 -40.15
N MET A 392 7.09 -41.15 -39.00
CA MET A 392 7.33 -42.59 -38.91
C MET A 392 6.27 -43.37 -39.70
N ALA A 393 4.99 -43.04 -39.53
CA ALA A 393 3.91 -43.66 -40.27
C ALA A 393 4.03 -43.43 -41.79
N LYS A 394 4.43 -42.22 -42.23
CA LYS A 394 4.68 -41.92 -43.65
C LYS A 394 5.78 -42.79 -44.25
N LYS A 395 6.85 -43.05 -43.48
CA LYS A 395 7.99 -43.87 -43.94
C LYS A 395 7.69 -45.37 -43.92
N ASN A 396 6.84 -45.82 -43.00
CA ASN A 396 6.58 -47.25 -42.74
C ASN A 396 5.18 -47.70 -43.16
N SER A 397 4.63 -47.15 -44.25
CA SER A 397 3.32 -47.55 -44.82
C SER A 397 2.17 -47.57 -43.79
N GLY A 398 2.13 -46.58 -42.90
CA GLY A 398 1.09 -46.40 -41.88
C GLY A 398 1.36 -47.10 -40.53
N LYS A 399 2.47 -47.83 -40.40
CA LYS A 399 2.86 -48.49 -39.14
C LYS A 399 3.81 -47.62 -38.32
N ILE A 400 3.65 -47.67 -37.00
CA ILE A 400 4.51 -47.01 -36.03
C ILE A 400 5.17 -48.08 -35.17
N THR A 401 6.50 -48.00 -35.03
CA THR A 401 7.28 -48.91 -34.20
C THR A 401 7.89 -48.13 -33.05
N CYS A 402 7.59 -48.51 -31.81
CA CYS A 402 8.14 -47.88 -30.63
C CYS A 402 9.67 -48.12 -30.56
N PRO A 403 10.52 -47.08 -30.64
CA PRO A 403 11.97 -47.24 -30.68
C PRO A 403 12.56 -47.82 -29.38
N ARG A 404 11.80 -47.84 -28.29
CA ARG A 404 12.25 -48.32 -26.98
C ARG A 404 11.88 -49.78 -26.70
N THR A 405 10.85 -50.30 -27.35
CA THR A 405 10.30 -51.64 -27.07
C THR A 405 10.12 -52.51 -28.30
N GLY A 406 10.22 -51.95 -29.51
CA GLY A 406 9.92 -52.64 -30.76
C GLY A 406 8.43 -52.89 -31.01
N PHE A 407 7.53 -52.42 -30.12
CA PHE A 407 6.08 -52.60 -30.27
C PHE A 407 5.55 -51.86 -31.50
N GLU A 408 4.79 -52.56 -32.35
CA GLU A 408 4.16 -52.00 -33.54
C GLU A 408 2.67 -51.70 -33.30
N CYS A 409 2.21 -50.53 -33.76
CA CYS A 409 0.79 -50.19 -33.82
C CYS A 409 0.46 -49.35 -35.04
N SER A 410 -0.84 -49.16 -35.31
CA SER A 410 -1.32 -48.24 -36.31
C SER A 410 -1.47 -46.82 -35.73
N PHE A 411 -1.52 -45.81 -36.60
CA PHE A 411 -1.74 -44.42 -36.16
C PHE A 411 -3.10 -44.22 -35.49
N SER A 412 -4.12 -45.01 -35.86
CA SER A 412 -5.46 -44.95 -35.24
C SER A 412 -5.49 -45.44 -33.79
N ASP A 413 -4.49 -46.21 -33.36
CA ASP A 413 -4.41 -46.76 -31.99
C ASP A 413 -3.82 -45.76 -30.98
N LEU A 414 -3.37 -44.60 -31.47
CA LEU A 414 -2.73 -43.58 -30.65
C LEU A 414 -3.78 -42.75 -29.88
N THR A 415 -3.48 -42.44 -28.63
CA THR A 415 -4.32 -41.56 -27.80
C THR A 415 -3.61 -40.25 -27.48
N LYS A 416 -4.34 -39.14 -27.45
CA LYS A 416 -3.77 -37.84 -27.06
C LYS A 416 -3.59 -37.79 -25.54
N ALA A 417 -2.40 -37.42 -25.09
CA ALA A 417 -2.18 -37.07 -23.69
C ALA A 417 -2.51 -35.59 -23.47
N PHE A 418 -3.18 -35.30 -22.37
CA PHE A 418 -3.41 -33.93 -21.90
C PHE A 418 -2.61 -33.74 -20.62
N ILE A 419 -1.79 -32.68 -20.58
CA ILE A 419 -1.01 -32.31 -19.39
C ILE A 419 -1.74 -31.14 -18.74
N SER A 420 -2.15 -31.30 -17.48
CA SER A 420 -2.77 -30.25 -16.66
C SER A 420 -1.73 -29.46 -15.88
#